data_AF-A0A2V8P9B7-F1
#
_entry.id   AF-A0A2V8P9B7-F1
#
_cell.length_a   1.000
_cell.length_b   1.000
_cell.length_c   1.000
_cell.angle_alpha   90.00
_cell.angle_beta   90.00
_cell.angle_gamma   90.00
#
_symmetry.space_group_name_H-M   'P 1'
#
loop_
_entity.id
_entity.type
_entity.pdbx_description
1 polymer ?
#
loop_
_entity_poly.entity_id
_entity_poly.type
_entity_poly.pdbx_seq_one_letter_code
_entity_poly.pdbx_strand_id
1 'polypeptide(L)'
;MSFLAETLSQFWLSIQGRLFPWLEEELGELSEKQRQLVSILELTRIESFIASSRGWPGRPEKDRRAIARAFVAKVVYNMVTTRQLIERLGSDLTLRRLCGWERQNDLPSEATFSRAFAAFAKSKLVEEVHAALIEKYEAPRLVGHIARDSTEI
;
A
#
# COMPACT_ATOMS: atom_id res chain seq x y z
N MET A 1 11.23 -6.52 24.53
CA MET A 1 10.02 -5.74 24.18
C MET A 1 9.12 -6.67 23.37
N SER A 2 7.97 -6.26 22.82
CA SER A 2 7.24 -7.16 21.92
C SER A 2 8.08 -7.42 20.66
N PHE A 3 8.14 -8.67 20.19
CA PHE A 3 8.85 -9.07 18.96
C PHE A 3 8.44 -8.22 17.74
N LEU A 4 7.15 -7.87 17.67
CA LEU A 4 6.61 -6.95 16.68
C LEU A 4 7.22 -5.55 16.81
N ALA A 5 7.38 -5.00 18.02
CA ALA A 5 8.02 -3.70 18.21
C ALA A 5 9.50 -3.72 17.80
N GLU A 6 10.23 -4.79 18.09
CA GLU A 6 11.64 -4.94 17.70
C GLU A 6 11.78 -5.07 16.17
N THR A 7 10.91 -5.84 15.52
CA THR A 7 10.90 -6.00 14.05
C THR A 7 10.52 -4.70 13.35
N LEU A 8 9.48 -4.01 13.83
CA LEU A 8 9.09 -2.70 13.32
C LEU A 8 10.20 -1.66 13.52
N SER A 9 10.93 -1.71 14.64
CA SER A 9 12.05 -0.81 14.91
C SER A 9 13.21 -1.05 13.93
N GLN A 10 13.61 -2.30 13.71
CA GLN A 10 14.66 -2.63 12.74
C GLN A 10 14.26 -2.24 11.31
N PHE A 11 13.01 -2.49 10.94
CA PHE A 11 12.47 -2.07 9.65
C PHE A 11 12.47 -0.55 9.49
N TRP A 12 12.05 0.18 10.53
CA TRP A 12 12.06 1.64 10.54
C TRP A 12 13.47 2.22 10.37
N LEU A 13 14.47 1.63 11.04
CA LEU A 13 15.88 1.99 10.85
C LEU A 13 16.35 1.78 9.41
N SER A 14 15.90 0.70 8.75
CA SER A 14 16.22 0.45 7.34
C SER A 14 15.54 1.47 6.41
N ILE A 15 14.29 1.83 6.67
CA ILE A 15 13.58 2.85 5.89
C ILE A 15 14.30 4.20 6.02
N GLN A 16 14.55 4.64 7.26
CA GLN A 16 15.18 5.94 7.52
C GLN A 16 16.61 6.01 7.00
N GLY A 17 17.40 4.94 7.19
CA GLY A 17 18.82 4.93 6.86
C GLY A 17 19.14 4.62 5.40
N ARG A 18 18.20 4.09 4.61
CA ARG A 18 18.47 3.68 3.22
C ARG A 18 17.40 4.14 2.23
N LEU A 19 16.12 3.84 2.50
CA LEU A 19 15.06 4.07 1.53
C LEU A 19 14.75 5.56 1.33
N PHE A 20 14.62 6.33 2.42
CA PHE A 20 14.36 7.77 2.29
C PHE A 20 15.52 8.53 1.66
N PRO A 21 16.78 8.38 2.08
CA PRO A 21 17.89 9.07 1.42
C PRO A 21 17.94 8.80 -0.08
N TRP A 22 17.80 7.54 -0.49
CA TRP A 22 17.77 7.18 -1.91
C TRP A 22 16.58 7.78 -2.68
N LEU A 23 15.39 7.80 -2.08
CA LEU A 23 14.23 8.43 -2.71
C LEU A 23 14.36 9.96 -2.78
N GLU A 24 14.98 10.59 -1.78
CA GLU A 24 15.17 12.04 -1.73
C GLU A 24 16.20 12.51 -2.75
N GLU A 25 17.21 11.69 -3.06
CA GLU A 25 18.14 11.94 -4.17
C GLU A 25 17.43 11.95 -5.53
N GLU A 26 16.46 11.05 -5.74
CA GLU A 26 15.75 10.90 -7.03
C GLU A 26 14.52 11.82 -7.19
N LEU A 27 13.80 12.09 -6.10
CA LEU A 27 12.51 12.79 -6.11
C LEU A 27 12.55 14.18 -5.47
N GLY A 28 13.66 14.54 -4.83
CA GLY A 28 13.75 15.70 -3.96
C GLY A 28 13.17 15.45 -2.56
N GLU A 29 13.13 16.51 -1.74
CA GLU A 29 12.67 16.42 -0.35
C GLU A 29 11.29 15.78 -0.21
N LEU A 30 11.19 14.75 0.63
CA LEU A 30 9.93 14.06 0.90
C LEU A 30 9.21 14.69 2.09
N SER A 31 7.96 15.12 1.84
CA SER A 31 7.05 15.55 2.91
C SER A 31 6.73 14.40 3.87
N GLU A 32 6.31 14.74 5.10
CA GLU A 32 5.94 13.76 6.12
C GLU A 32 4.87 12.77 5.64
N LYS A 33 3.84 13.25 4.92
CA LYS A 33 2.81 12.38 4.32
C LYS A 33 3.36 11.44 3.26
N GLN A 34 4.33 11.88 2.45
CA GLN A 34 4.96 11.03 1.44
C GLN A 34 5.84 9.95 2.11
N ARG A 35 6.58 10.31 3.16
CA ARG A 35 7.34 9.35 3.97
C ARG A 35 6.43 8.31 4.62
N GLN A 36 5.28 8.74 5.14
CA GLN A 36 4.25 7.84 5.68
C GLN A 36 3.74 6.88 4.61
N LEU A 37 3.39 7.40 3.42
CA LEU A 37 2.95 6.58 2.29
C LEU A 37 4.00 5.53 1.90
N VAL A 38 5.25 5.94 1.70
CA VAL A 38 6.36 5.05 1.35
C VAL A 38 6.51 3.94 2.38
N SER A 39 6.44 4.29 3.67
CA SER A 39 6.58 3.31 4.75
C SER A 39 5.46 2.26 4.73
N ILE A 40 4.22 2.69 4.47
CA ILE A 40 3.08 1.79 4.36
C ILE A 40 3.20 0.91 3.11
N LEU A 41 3.62 1.47 1.97
CA LEU A 41 3.81 0.70 0.74
C LEU A 41 4.91 -0.36 0.92
N GLU A 42 6.02 -0.01 1.57
CA GLU A 42 7.13 -0.95 1.80
C GLU A 42 6.75 -2.04 2.80
N LEU A 43 5.92 -1.73 3.80
CA LEU A 43 5.45 -2.70 4.80
C LEU A 43 4.40 -3.63 4.21
N THR A 44 3.39 -3.08 3.53
CA THR A 44 2.25 -3.84 2.99
C THR A 44 2.58 -4.58 1.71
N ARG A 45 3.48 -4.03 0.88
CA ARG A 45 3.82 -4.50 -0.47
C ARG A 45 2.60 -4.92 -1.26
N ILE A 46 1.55 -4.10 -1.23
CA ILE A 46 0.22 -4.43 -1.77
C ILE A 46 0.25 -4.95 -3.21
N GLU A 47 1.24 -4.55 -4.01
CA GLU A 47 1.46 -5.04 -5.37
C GLU A 47 1.75 -6.54 -5.49
N SER A 48 2.22 -7.21 -4.43
CA SER A 48 2.51 -8.65 -4.45
C SER A 48 1.24 -9.49 -4.42
N PHE A 49 0.15 -8.93 -3.91
CA PHE A 49 -1.17 -9.56 -3.84
C PHE A 49 -1.97 -9.37 -5.14
N ILE A 50 -1.47 -8.56 -6.07
CA ILE A 50 -2.07 -8.42 -7.40
C ILE A 50 -1.62 -9.59 -8.28
N ALA A 51 -2.57 -10.47 -8.59
CA ALA A 51 -2.36 -11.60 -9.49
C ALA A 51 -1.71 -11.16 -10.82
N SER A 52 -0.65 -11.86 -11.22
CA SER A 52 -0.05 -11.63 -12.53
C SER A 52 -0.97 -12.21 -13.61
N SER A 53 -1.35 -11.39 -14.58
CA SER A 53 -2.08 -11.84 -15.78
C SER A 53 -1.20 -12.59 -16.78
N ARG A 54 0.07 -12.87 -16.44
CA ARG A 54 0.96 -13.69 -17.27
C ARG A 54 0.40 -15.11 -17.39
N GLY A 55 0.06 -15.51 -18.61
CA GLY A 55 -0.39 -16.87 -18.94
C GLY A 55 -1.90 -17.03 -19.14
N TRP A 56 -2.71 -15.99 -18.91
CA TRP A 56 -4.16 -16.03 -19.19
C TRP A 56 -4.48 -15.46 -20.58
N PRO A 57 -5.38 -16.09 -21.35
CA PRO A 57 -5.81 -15.53 -22.63
C PRO A 57 -6.55 -14.20 -22.41
N GLY A 58 -6.05 -13.12 -23.03
CA GLY A 58 -6.62 -11.78 -22.93
C GLY A 58 -5.56 -10.67 -22.88
N ARG A 59 -6.01 -9.41 -22.91
CA ARG A 59 -5.12 -8.25 -22.73
C ARG A 59 -4.77 -8.13 -21.23
N PRO A 60 -3.48 -8.13 -20.85
CA PRO A 60 -3.08 -7.88 -19.48
C PRO A 60 -3.67 -6.56 -18.98
N GLU A 61 -4.27 -6.59 -17.79
CA GLU A 61 -4.72 -5.37 -17.13
C GLU A 61 -3.50 -4.54 -16.74
N LYS A 62 -3.17 -3.56 -17.60
CA LYS A 62 -2.06 -2.64 -17.35
C LYS A 62 -2.28 -1.90 -16.03
N ASP A 63 -1.16 -1.61 -15.36
CA ASP A 63 -1.09 -0.70 -14.21
C ASP A 63 -1.84 -1.13 -12.94
N ARG A 64 -2.33 -2.36 -12.84
CA ARG A 64 -3.04 -2.83 -11.63
C ARG A 64 -2.23 -2.69 -10.35
N ARG A 65 -0.93 -2.93 -10.41
CA ARG A 65 -0.01 -2.72 -9.28
C ARG A 65 0.10 -1.24 -8.90
N ALA A 66 0.23 -0.35 -9.88
CA ALA A 66 0.27 1.09 -9.65
C ALA A 66 -1.07 1.61 -9.10
N ILE A 67 -2.20 1.11 -9.61
CA ILE A 67 -3.54 1.41 -9.09
C ILE A 67 -3.70 0.91 -7.65
N ALA A 68 -3.12 -0.24 -7.29
CA ALA A 68 -3.13 -0.73 -5.90
C ALA A 68 -2.31 0.18 -4.97
N ARG A 69 -1.14 0.66 -5.40
CA ARG A 69 -0.36 1.65 -4.64
C ARG A 69 -1.13 2.98 -4.50
N ALA A 70 -1.78 3.42 -5.57
CA ALA A 70 -2.63 4.61 -5.56
C ALA A 70 -3.85 4.45 -4.65
N PHE A 71 -4.37 3.23 -4.49
CA PHE A 71 -5.43 2.93 -3.52
C PHE A 71 -4.94 3.17 -2.09
N VAL A 72 -3.73 2.72 -1.74
CA VAL A 72 -3.11 3.03 -0.44
C VAL A 72 -2.91 4.54 -0.28
N ALA A 73 -2.44 5.23 -1.33
CA ALA A 73 -2.32 6.68 -1.31
C ALA A 73 -3.66 7.38 -1.06
N LYS A 74 -4.75 6.90 -1.66
CA LYS A 74 -6.11 7.42 -1.42
C LYS A 74 -6.46 7.38 0.07
N VAL A 75 -6.17 6.28 0.75
CA VAL A 75 -6.44 6.09 2.18
C VAL A 75 -5.54 6.98 3.05
N VAL A 76 -4.22 7.01 2.78
CA VAL A 76 -3.26 7.81 3.57
C VAL A 76 -3.56 9.31 3.49
N TYR A 77 -3.98 9.78 2.32
CA TYR A 77 -4.33 11.19 2.11
C TYR A 77 -5.78 11.51 2.47
N ASN A 78 -6.56 10.53 2.97
CA ASN A 78 -7.97 10.66 3.32
C ASN A 78 -8.82 11.24 2.18
N MET A 79 -8.56 10.82 0.95
CA MET A 79 -9.29 11.27 -0.24
C MET A 79 -10.59 10.49 -0.38
N VAL A 80 -11.71 11.21 -0.53
CA VAL A 80 -13.04 10.59 -0.56
C VAL A 80 -13.30 9.98 -1.94
N THR A 81 -13.03 10.74 -3.01
CA THR A 81 -13.40 10.36 -4.37
C THR A 81 -12.22 9.88 -5.21
N THR A 82 -12.49 9.07 -6.21
CA THR A 82 -11.49 8.63 -7.19
C THR A 82 -11.01 9.79 -8.05
N ARG A 83 -11.90 10.74 -8.35
CA ARG A 83 -11.55 11.97 -9.06
C ARG A 83 -10.51 12.81 -8.31
N GLN A 84 -10.67 13.01 -7.00
CA GLN A 84 -9.69 13.70 -6.16
C GLN A 84 -8.31 13.03 -6.23
N LEU A 85 -8.27 11.69 -6.21
CA LEU A 85 -7.04 10.94 -6.36
C LEU A 85 -6.36 11.22 -7.71
N ILE A 86 -7.11 11.18 -8.81
CA ILE A 86 -6.57 11.41 -10.16
C ILE A 86 -6.08 12.85 -10.32
N GLU A 87 -6.84 13.83 -9.84
CA GLU A 87 -6.44 15.25 -9.85
C GLU A 87 -5.15 15.48 -9.03
N ARG A 88 -5.03 14.81 -7.87
CA ARG A 88 -3.83 14.88 -7.04
C ARG A 88 -2.63 14.21 -7.70
N LEU A 89 -2.79 13.03 -8.29
CA LEU A 89 -1.74 12.35 -9.06
C LEU A 89 -1.32 13.15 -10.32
N GLY A 90 -2.24 13.94 -10.88
CA GLY A 90 -1.93 14.84 -11.99
C GLY A 90 -1.05 16.02 -11.58
N SER A 91 -1.28 16.57 -10.40
CA SER A 91 -0.60 17.78 -9.89
C SER A 91 0.68 17.51 -9.11
N ASP A 92 0.75 16.40 -8.37
CA ASP A 92 1.86 16.05 -7.47
C ASP A 92 2.77 15.01 -8.13
N LEU A 93 3.90 15.48 -8.69
CA LEU A 93 4.89 14.63 -9.39
C LEU A 93 5.43 13.52 -8.49
N THR A 94 5.79 13.86 -7.26
CA THR A 94 6.38 12.92 -6.30
C THR A 94 5.38 11.84 -5.95
N LEU A 95 4.13 12.20 -5.62
CA LEU A 95 3.07 11.22 -5.34
C LEU A 95 2.83 10.29 -6.53
N ARG A 96 2.83 10.84 -7.74
CA ARG A 96 2.64 10.08 -8.99
C ARG A 96 3.74 9.03 -9.18
N ARG A 97 5.00 9.42 -9.00
CA ARG A 97 6.17 8.53 -9.10
C ARG A 97 6.17 7.47 -8.01
N LEU A 98 5.82 7.84 -6.77
CA LEU A 98 5.67 6.87 -5.66
C LEU A 98 4.62 5.80 -5.97
N CYS A 99 3.55 6.16 -6.67
CA CYS A 99 2.55 5.17 -7.11
C CYS A 99 3.03 4.33 -8.32
N GLY A 100 4.05 4.77 -9.06
CA GLY A 100 4.66 4.05 -10.16
C GLY A 100 4.37 4.59 -11.56
N TRP A 101 3.87 5.83 -11.67
CA TRP A 101 3.71 6.52 -12.96
C TRP A 101 4.76 7.62 -13.12
N GLU A 102 5.38 7.70 -14.29
CA GLU A 102 6.35 8.76 -14.58
C GLU A 102 5.66 10.00 -15.14
N ARG A 103 4.80 9.81 -16.14
CA ARG A 103 4.16 10.91 -16.88
C ARG A 103 2.70 11.02 -16.50
N GLN A 104 2.16 12.24 -16.63
CA GLN A 104 0.73 12.49 -16.43
C GLN A 104 -0.13 11.68 -17.43
N ASN A 105 0.36 11.51 -18.67
CA ASN A 105 -0.33 10.77 -19.72
C ASN A 105 -0.38 9.26 -19.47
N ASP A 106 0.39 8.75 -18.50
CA ASP A 106 0.36 7.34 -18.11
C ASP A 106 -0.79 7.05 -17.13
N LEU A 107 -1.45 8.08 -16.59
CA LEU A 107 -2.56 7.90 -15.65
C LEU A 107 -3.76 7.26 -16.36
N PRO A 108 -4.28 6.13 -15.84
CA PRO A 108 -5.51 5.55 -16.33
C PRO A 108 -6.72 6.48 -16.12
N SER A 109 -7.76 6.28 -16.93
CA SER A 109 -9.03 6.99 -16.76
C SER A 109 -9.74 6.64 -15.45
N GLU A 110 -10.63 7.52 -14.99
CA GLU A 110 -11.45 7.29 -13.80
C GLU A 110 -12.24 5.98 -13.85
N ALA A 111 -12.80 5.64 -15.01
CA ALA A 111 -13.50 4.37 -15.23
C ALA A 111 -12.57 3.15 -14.98
N THR A 112 -11.28 3.27 -15.28
CA THR A 112 -10.30 2.21 -15.04
C THR A 112 -9.99 2.06 -13.56
N PHE A 113 -9.81 3.17 -12.84
CA PHE A 113 -9.67 3.15 -11.37
C PHE A 113 -10.90 2.56 -10.69
N SER A 114 -12.11 2.98 -11.09
CA SER A 114 -13.36 2.49 -10.50
C SER A 114 -13.55 0.99 -10.70
N ARG A 115 -13.32 0.49 -11.94
CA ARG A 115 -13.31 -0.96 -12.19
C ARG A 115 -12.25 -1.66 -11.34
N ALA A 116 -11.11 -1.02 -11.14
CA ALA A 116 -10.03 -1.64 -10.41
C ALA A 116 -10.31 -1.77 -8.91
N PHE A 117 -10.82 -0.71 -8.29
CA PHE A 117 -11.23 -0.72 -6.89
C PHE A 117 -12.38 -1.69 -6.64
N ALA A 118 -13.34 -1.80 -7.56
CA ALA A 118 -14.39 -2.80 -7.48
C ALA A 118 -13.83 -4.23 -7.49
N ALA A 119 -12.83 -4.50 -8.33
CA ALA A 119 -12.16 -5.79 -8.35
C ALA A 119 -11.39 -6.07 -7.05
N PHE A 120 -10.68 -5.08 -6.49
CA PHE A 120 -9.95 -5.22 -5.23
C PHE A 120 -10.88 -5.47 -4.04
N ALA A 121 -12.04 -4.81 -4.02
CA ALA A 121 -13.08 -5.06 -3.02
C ALA A 121 -13.64 -6.48 -3.15
N LYS A 122 -13.92 -6.93 -4.38
CA LYS A 122 -14.39 -8.29 -4.64
C LYS A 122 -13.37 -9.35 -4.24
N SER A 123 -12.08 -9.09 -4.47
CA SER A 123 -10.99 -9.97 -4.08
C SER A 123 -10.55 -9.81 -2.63
N LYS A 124 -11.21 -8.95 -1.84
CA LYS A 124 -10.88 -8.72 -0.43
C LYS A 124 -9.40 -8.38 -0.21
N LEU A 125 -8.79 -7.66 -1.16
CA LEU A 125 -7.34 -7.42 -1.21
C LEU A 125 -6.76 -6.88 0.11
N VAL A 126 -7.47 -5.95 0.74
CA VAL A 126 -7.03 -5.33 2.01
C VAL A 126 -7.05 -6.34 3.15
N GLU A 127 -8.05 -7.23 3.18
CA GLU A 127 -8.19 -8.28 4.20
C GLU A 127 -7.07 -9.31 4.05
N GLU A 128 -6.74 -9.70 2.81
CA GLU A 128 -5.63 -10.60 2.52
C GLU A 128 -4.27 -10.00 2.90
N VAL A 129 -4.03 -8.73 2.56
CA VAL A 129 -2.81 -8.00 2.96
C VAL A 129 -2.72 -7.94 4.48
N HIS A 130 -3.82 -7.61 5.16
CA HIS A 130 -3.86 -7.54 6.61
C HIS A 130 -3.57 -8.91 7.27
N ALA A 131 -4.21 -9.97 6.79
CA ALA A 131 -3.98 -11.33 7.28
C ALA A 131 -2.53 -11.77 7.09
N ALA A 132 -1.95 -11.52 5.91
CA ALA A 132 -0.56 -11.85 5.62
C ALA A 132 0.44 -11.05 6.48
N LEU A 133 0.13 -9.80 6.82
CA LEU A 133 0.94 -9.02 7.75
C LEU A 133 0.90 -9.60 9.16
N ILE A 134 -0.28 -9.99 9.65
CA ILE A 134 -0.42 -10.64 10.96
C ILE A 134 0.35 -11.96 10.95
N GLU A 135 0.16 -12.81 9.95
CA GLU A 135 0.87 -14.08 9.85
C GLU A 135 2.39 -13.87 9.83
N LYS A 136 2.90 -12.95 9.01
CA LYS A 136 4.33 -12.70 8.90
C LYS A 136 4.98 -12.26 10.22
N TYR A 137 4.30 -11.43 11.01
CA TYR A 137 4.90 -10.80 12.20
C TYR A 137 4.47 -11.42 13.54
N GLU A 138 3.34 -12.13 13.59
CA GLU A 138 2.81 -12.76 14.82
C GLU A 138 2.77 -14.30 14.75
N ALA A 139 2.99 -14.96 13.60
CA ALA A 139 3.07 -16.44 13.55
C ALA A 139 4.11 -17.09 14.49
N PRO A 140 5.31 -16.51 14.74
CA PRO A 140 6.27 -17.13 15.67
C PRO A 140 5.83 -17.00 17.15
N ARG A 141 4.70 -16.36 17.44
CA ARG A 141 4.20 -16.15 18.79
C ARG A 141 3.01 -17.06 19.09
N LEU A 142 3.12 -17.83 20.17
CA LEU A 142 1.96 -18.46 20.79
C LEU A 142 1.15 -17.36 21.50
N VAL A 143 0.08 -16.87 20.87
CA VAL A 143 -0.89 -16.01 21.54
C VAL A 143 -1.79 -16.93 22.36
N GLY A 144 -1.51 -17.06 23.66
CA GLY A 144 -2.44 -17.71 24.58
C GLY A 144 -3.74 -16.92 24.62
N HIS A 145 -4.79 -17.44 24.00
CA HIS A 145 -6.13 -16.87 24.15
C HIS A 145 -6.54 -16.98 25.62
N ILE A 146 -6.40 -15.89 26.38
CA ILE A 146 -7.11 -15.75 27.65
C ILE A 146 -8.55 -15.43 27.27
N ALA A 147 -9.34 -16.47 27.01
CA ALA A 147 -10.78 -16.37 26.96
C ALA A 147 -11.27 -16.08 28.39
N ARG A 148 -11.18 -14.81 28.81
CA ARG A 148 -11.94 -14.34 29.96
C ARG A 148 -13.36 -14.16 29.48
N ASP A 149 -14.19 -15.13 29.84
CA ASP A 149 -15.63 -15.05 29.72
C ASP A 149 -16.09 -13.76 30.43
N SER A 150 -16.55 -12.78 29.66
CA SER A 150 -17.13 -11.54 30.17
C SER A 150 -18.59 -11.80 30.51
N THR A 151 -18.85 -12.71 31.45
CA THR A 151 -20.15 -12.79 32.09
C THR A 151 -20.23 -11.70 33.16
N GLU A 152 -21.03 -10.67 32.88
CA GLU A 152 -21.44 -9.65 33.84
C GLU A 152 -22.02 -10.34 35.10
N ILE A 153 -21.58 -9.90 36.29
CA ILE A 153 -22.13 -10.30 37.60
C ILE A 153 -23.08 -9.21 38.07
#